data_AF-A0A6A4KRD4-F1
#
_entry.id   AF-A0A6A4KRD4-F1
#
_cell.length_a   1.000
_cell.length_b   1.000
_cell.length_c   1.000
_cell.angle_alpha   90.00
_cell.angle_beta   90.00
_cell.angle_gamma   90.00
#
_symmetry.space_group_name_H-M   'P 1'
#
loop_
_entity.id
_entity.type
_entity.pdbx_description
1 polymer ?
#
loop_
_entity_poly.entity_id
_entity_poly.type
_entity_poly.pdbx_seq_one_letter_code
_entity_poly.pdbx_strand_id
1 'polypeptide(L)'
;MGSTETTQEIVLPEEANRILQSLASGWGDTIGEDLQVIQLKGAMTNQVYQIKWPIKEEDHRSRKVLVRIYGEGVDVFFDREDEIRTFELVSRHGQGPRLLGRFSNGRIEEFIRARGDVVGILVS
;
A
#
# COMPACT_ATOMS: atom_id res chain seq x y z
N MET A 1 31.57 0.48 -0.46
CA MET A 1 30.77 0.22 0.75
C MET A 1 29.33 0.08 0.30
N GLY A 2 28.93 -1.14 -0.07
CA GLY A 2 27.55 -1.42 -0.47
C GLY A 2 26.72 -1.48 0.79
N SER A 3 25.78 -0.54 0.95
CA SER A 3 24.78 -0.61 1.99
C SER A 3 24.06 -1.96 1.84
N THR A 4 24.26 -2.83 2.81
CA THR A 4 23.50 -4.08 2.93
C THR A 4 22.05 -3.69 3.15
N GLU A 5 21.24 -3.77 2.11
CA GLU A 5 19.79 -3.79 2.23
C GLU A 5 19.43 -5.04 3.03
N THR A 6 19.32 -4.88 4.35
CA THR A 6 18.70 -5.86 5.21
C THR A 6 17.29 -6.07 4.69
N THR A 7 17.09 -7.12 3.91
CA THR A 7 15.76 -7.64 3.59
C THR A 7 15.24 -8.21 4.89
N GLN A 8 14.70 -7.35 5.76
CA GLN A 8 13.82 -7.81 6.81
C GLN A 8 12.66 -8.50 6.08
N GLU A 9 12.37 -9.76 6.44
CA GLU A 9 11.12 -10.40 6.05
C GLU A 9 9.98 -9.57 6.64
N ILE A 10 9.52 -8.58 5.86
CA ILE A 10 8.39 -7.75 6.23
C ILE A 10 7.16 -8.62 6.03
N VAL A 11 6.66 -9.15 7.12
CA VAL A 11 5.40 -9.91 7.13
C VAL A 11 4.25 -8.92 7.16
N LEU A 12 3.45 -8.91 6.09
CA LEU A 12 2.21 -8.15 6.04
C LEU A 12 1.13 -8.81 6.93
N PRO A 13 0.22 -8.03 7.52
CA PRO A 13 -0.94 -8.58 8.23
C PRO A 13 -1.73 -9.56 7.35
N GLU A 14 -2.29 -10.61 7.95
CA GLU A 14 -3.08 -11.63 7.23
C GLU A 14 -4.25 -11.02 6.46
N GLU A 15 -4.93 -10.04 7.03
CA GLU A 15 -6.02 -9.31 6.37
C GLU A 15 -5.54 -8.60 5.09
N ALA A 16 -4.37 -7.96 5.15
CA ALA A 16 -3.79 -7.28 4.00
C ALA A 16 -3.43 -8.28 2.90
N ASN A 17 -2.80 -9.42 3.25
CA ASN A 17 -2.48 -10.49 2.30
C ASN A 17 -3.74 -11.06 1.63
N ARG A 18 -4.82 -11.25 2.38
CA ARG A 18 -6.09 -11.74 1.83
C ARG A 18 -6.68 -10.78 0.80
N ILE A 19 -6.64 -9.48 1.08
CA ILE A 19 -7.11 -8.45 0.15
C ILE A 19 -6.21 -8.40 -1.09
N LEU A 20 -4.88 -8.47 -0.93
CA LEU A 20 -3.94 -8.52 -2.05
C LEU A 20 -4.19 -9.70 -2.98
N GLN A 21 -4.41 -10.90 -2.43
CA GLN A 21 -4.76 -12.09 -3.23
C GLN A 21 -6.08 -11.92 -3.98
N SER A 22 -7.08 -11.31 -3.35
CA SER A 22 -8.37 -11.02 -3.98
C SER A 22 -8.23 -9.99 -5.11
N LEU A 23 -7.40 -8.96 -4.93
CA LEU A 23 -7.12 -7.94 -5.94
C LEU A 23 -6.38 -8.55 -7.14
N ALA A 24 -5.33 -9.33 -6.89
CA ALA A 24 -4.59 -10.01 -7.95
C ALA A 24 -5.50 -10.93 -8.76
N SER A 25 -6.29 -11.77 -8.09
CA SER A 25 -7.26 -12.66 -8.75
C SER A 25 -8.29 -11.88 -9.57
N GLY A 26 -8.80 -10.76 -9.03
CA GLY A 26 -9.72 -9.88 -9.75
C GLY A 26 -9.11 -9.18 -10.97
N TRP A 27 -7.78 -9.05 -11.02
CA TRP A 27 -7.03 -8.53 -12.17
C TRP A 27 -6.48 -9.61 -13.10
N GLY A 28 -6.76 -10.90 -12.82
CA GLY A 28 -6.25 -12.03 -13.60
C GLY A 28 -4.80 -12.42 -13.27
N ASP A 29 -4.21 -11.81 -12.24
CA ASP A 29 -2.85 -12.04 -11.78
C ASP A 29 -2.80 -13.09 -10.66
N THR A 30 -1.62 -13.68 -10.44
CA THR A 30 -1.36 -14.57 -9.30
C THR A 30 -0.21 -14.01 -8.48
N ILE A 31 -0.43 -13.85 -7.18
CA ILE A 31 0.66 -13.55 -6.24
C ILE A 31 1.32 -14.87 -5.88
N GLY A 32 2.53 -15.08 -6.39
CA GLY A 32 3.39 -16.21 -6.06
C GLY A 32 4.56 -15.80 -5.17
N GLU A 33 5.64 -16.57 -5.25
CA GLU A 33 6.88 -16.34 -4.49
C GLU A 33 7.62 -15.07 -4.92
N ASP A 34 7.32 -14.53 -6.10
CA ASP A 34 7.91 -13.30 -6.65
C ASP A 34 7.32 -12.01 -6.06
N LEU A 35 6.54 -12.10 -4.98
CA LEU A 35 5.98 -10.94 -4.27
C LEU A 35 7.11 -10.13 -3.64
N GLN A 36 7.26 -8.87 -4.05
CA GLN A 36 8.21 -7.94 -3.45
C GLN A 36 7.50 -6.98 -2.51
N VAL A 37 7.97 -6.93 -1.27
CA VAL A 37 7.50 -6.01 -0.23
C VAL A 37 8.62 -5.03 0.09
N ILE A 38 8.42 -3.74 -0.22
CA ILE A 38 9.43 -2.70 -0.03
C ILE A 38 8.89 -1.68 0.96
N GLN A 39 9.54 -1.55 2.12
CA GLN A 39 9.18 -0.50 3.08
C GLN A 39 9.63 0.87 2.56
N LEU A 40 8.69 1.81 2.48
CA LEU A 40 8.94 3.19 2.15
C LEU A 40 9.16 3.97 3.45
N LYS A 41 10.35 4.54 3.62
CA LYS A 41 10.69 5.38 4.78
C LYS A 41 10.10 6.78 4.57
N GLY A 42 9.53 7.42 5.61
CA GLY A 42 9.09 8.81 5.46
C GLY A 42 8.07 9.36 6.47
N ALA A 43 7.48 8.55 7.34
CA ALA A 43 6.52 9.05 8.34
C ALA A 43 6.82 8.49 9.74
N MET A 44 6.64 9.31 10.77
CA MET A 44 6.87 8.92 12.17
C MET A 44 5.82 7.94 12.72
N THR A 45 4.63 7.90 12.12
CA THR A 45 3.44 7.19 12.65
C THR A 45 2.80 6.19 11.69
N ASN A 46 3.10 6.28 10.38
CA ASN A 46 2.49 5.47 9.33
C ASN A 46 3.55 4.62 8.62
N GLN A 47 3.42 3.31 8.69
CA GLN A 47 4.27 2.39 7.95
C GLN A 47 3.68 2.18 6.56
N VAL A 48 4.43 2.56 5.52
CA VAL A 48 3.99 2.41 4.13
C VAL A 48 4.86 1.37 3.46
N TYR A 49 4.22 0.40 2.82
CA TYR A 49 4.85 -0.69 2.09
C TYR A 49 4.41 -0.63 0.64
N GLN A 50 5.36 -0.60 -0.29
CA GLN A 50 5.09 -0.81 -1.70
C GLN A 50 5.13 -2.30 -2.00
N ILE A 51 4.02 -2.82 -2.50
CA ILE A 51 3.88 -4.23 -2.87
C ILE A 51 3.94 -4.35 -4.38
N LYS A 52 4.73 -5.31 -4.89
CA LYS A 52 4.85 -5.58 -6.32
C LYS A 52 4.73 -7.07 -6.60
N TRP A 53 4.01 -7.42 -7.65
CA TRP A 53 3.96 -8.79 -8.19
C TRP A 53 3.92 -8.77 -9.71
N PRO A 54 4.42 -9.81 -10.39
CA PRO A 54 4.41 -9.90 -11.85
C PRO A 54 2.99 -9.94 -12.41
N ILE A 55 2.79 -9.33 -13.58
CA ILE A 55 1.54 -9.44 -14.35
C ILE A 55 1.63 -10.70 -15.20
N LYS A 56 0.60 -11.56 -15.13
CA LYS A 56 0.64 -12.88 -15.79
C LYS A 56 0.76 -12.81 -17.31
N GLU A 57 0.14 -11.80 -17.92
CA GLU A 57 0.01 -11.66 -19.38
C GLU A 57 1.04 -10.72 -20.02
N GLU A 58 1.87 -10.03 -19.23
CA GLU A 58 2.83 -9.06 -19.72
C GLU A 58 4.22 -9.33 -19.14
N ASP A 59 5.05 -9.99 -19.95
CA ASP A 59 6.43 -10.24 -19.59
C ASP A 59 7.14 -8.91 -19.29
N HIS A 60 7.87 -8.85 -18.17
CA HIS A 60 8.55 -7.66 -17.63
C HIS A 60 7.66 -6.54 -17.04
N ARG A 61 6.33 -6.69 -16.95
CA ARG A 61 5.50 -5.73 -16.19
C ARG A 61 5.11 -6.28 -14.81
N SER A 62 4.95 -5.37 -13.85
CA SER A 62 4.55 -5.70 -12.49
C SER A 62 3.43 -4.77 -12.04
N ARG A 63 2.45 -5.33 -11.33
CA ARG A 63 1.50 -4.54 -10.54
C ARG A 63 2.24 -3.88 -9.39
N LYS A 64 1.75 -2.71 -8.99
CA LYS A 64 2.23 -1.97 -7.83
C LYS A 64 1.03 -1.45 -7.05
N VAL A 65 1.05 -1.66 -5.74
CA VAL A 65 0.09 -1.09 -4.80
C VAL A 65 0.82 -0.61 -3.57
N LEU A 66 0.17 0.22 -2.77
CA LEU A 66 0.67 0.67 -1.48
C LEU A 66 -0.18 0.06 -0.37
N VAL A 67 0.47 -0.52 0.63
CA VAL A 67 -0.16 -0.93 1.89
C VAL A 67 0.28 0.05 2.96
N ARG A 68 -0.68 0.74 3.55
CA ARG A 68 -0.46 1.67 4.66
C ARG A 68 -0.97 1.03 5.94
N ILE A 69 -0.09 0.90 6.93
CA ILE A 69 -0.40 0.39 8.26
C ILE A 69 -0.26 1.55 9.25
N TYR A 70 -1.29 1.76 10.07
CA TYR A 70 -1.26 2.74 11.16
C TYR A 70 -0.64 2.09 12.40
N GLY A 71 0.24 2.82 13.12
CA GLY A 71 0.81 2.33 14.37
C GLY A 71 -0.24 2.10 15.48
N GLU A 72 0.07 1.24 16.45
CA GLU A 72 -0.76 1.07 17.65
C GLU A 72 -0.90 2.41 18.40
N GLY A 73 -2.13 2.77 18.80
CA GLY A 73 -2.40 3.98 19.58
C GLY A 73 -2.80 5.24 18.79
N VAL A 74 -2.77 5.21 17.45
CA VAL A 74 -3.25 6.34 16.62
C VAL A 74 -4.79 6.50 16.68
N ASP A 75 -5.52 5.43 17.02
CA ASP A 75 -6.98 5.43 17.27
C ASP A 75 -7.44 6.41 18.35
N VAL A 76 -6.55 6.74 19.29
CA VAL A 76 -6.91 7.56 20.45
C VAL A 76 -6.84 9.06 20.12
N PHE A 77 -6.18 9.44 19.01
CA PHE A 77 -5.93 10.83 18.65
C PHE A 77 -6.60 11.28 17.34
N PHE A 78 -6.99 10.34 16.46
CA PHE A 78 -7.56 10.66 15.14
C PHE A 78 -8.80 9.81 14.87
N ASP A 79 -9.89 10.45 14.44
CA ASP A 79 -11.11 9.75 14.00
C ASP A 79 -10.83 9.06 12.66
N ARG A 80 -10.50 7.77 12.72
CA ARG A 80 -10.16 6.95 11.55
C ARG A 80 -11.27 6.92 10.52
N GLU A 81 -12.54 7.02 10.93
CA GLU A 81 -13.65 6.97 9.99
C GLU A 81 -13.72 8.25 9.14
N ASP A 82 -13.50 9.41 9.75
CA ASP A 82 -13.53 10.69 9.02
C ASP A 82 -12.32 10.88 8.09
N GLU A 83 -11.13 10.39 8.47
CA GLU A 83 -9.98 10.38 7.56
C GLU A 83 -10.24 9.46 6.35
N ILE A 84 -10.77 8.25 6.58
CA ILE A 84 -11.09 7.31 5.51
C ILE A 84 -12.19 7.87 4.60
N ARG A 85 -13.24 8.49 5.15
CA ARG A 85 -14.29 9.15 4.35
C ARG A 85 -13.73 10.28 3.50
N THR A 86 -12.84 11.10 4.06
CA THR A 86 -12.19 12.19 3.34
C THR A 86 -11.31 11.65 2.21
N PHE A 87 -10.52 10.62 2.50
CA PHE A 87 -9.71 9.94 1.49
C PHE A 87 -10.57 9.34 0.38
N GLU A 88 -11.63 8.62 0.73
CA GLU A 88 -12.57 8.05 -0.25
C GLU A 88 -13.21 9.13 -1.13
N LEU A 89 -13.59 10.27 -0.55
CA LEU A 89 -14.17 11.38 -1.30
C LEU A 89 -13.18 11.94 -2.32
N VAL A 90 -11.95 12.24 -1.90
CA VAL A 90 -10.87 12.74 -2.76
C VAL A 90 -10.52 11.73 -3.87
N SER A 91 -10.47 10.46 -3.50
CA SER A 91 -10.20 9.32 -4.38
C SER A 91 -11.27 9.16 -5.47
N ARG A 92 -12.57 9.26 -5.11
CA ARG A 92 -13.68 9.18 -6.06
C ARG A 92 -13.70 10.32 -7.08
N HIS A 93 -13.20 11.49 -6.71
CA HIS A 93 -13.09 12.65 -7.60
C HIS A 93 -11.83 12.63 -8.48
N GLY A 94 -11.03 11.56 -8.43
CA GLY A 94 -9.80 11.43 -9.22
C GLY A 94 -8.67 12.36 -8.76
N GLN A 95 -8.80 12.93 -7.56
CA GLN A 95 -7.85 13.91 -6.99
C GLN A 95 -6.93 13.24 -5.95
N GLY A 96 -6.62 11.96 -6.12
CA GLY A 96 -5.75 11.17 -5.24
C GLY A 96 -5.68 9.69 -5.62
N PRO A 97 -4.85 8.88 -4.95
CA PRO A 97 -4.78 7.43 -5.19
C PRO A 97 -6.11 6.73 -4.90
N ARG A 98 -6.42 5.69 -5.69
CA ARG A 98 -7.62 4.89 -5.49
C ARG A 98 -7.54 4.04 -4.22
N LEU A 99 -8.58 4.04 -3.38
CA LEU A 99 -8.72 3.03 -2.31
C LEU A 99 -9.06 1.68 -2.95
N LEU A 100 -8.20 0.68 -2.76
CA LEU A 100 -8.37 -0.68 -3.26
C LEU A 100 -8.89 -1.64 -2.20
N GLY A 101 -8.61 -1.37 -0.93
CA GLY A 101 -9.13 -2.16 0.19
C GLY A 101 -8.82 -1.55 1.55
N ARG A 102 -9.52 -2.02 2.58
CA ARG A 102 -9.36 -1.59 3.98
C ARG A 102 -9.32 -2.80 4.89
N PHE A 103 -8.57 -2.71 5.97
CA PHE A 103 -8.46 -3.74 7.02
C PHE A 103 -8.27 -3.08 8.38
N SER A 104 -8.33 -3.86 9.46
CA SER A 104 -8.45 -3.35 10.84
C SER A 104 -7.40 -2.30 11.22
N ASN A 105 -6.16 -2.44 10.75
CA ASN A 105 -5.03 -1.55 11.06
C ASN A 105 -4.44 -0.84 9.82
N GLY A 106 -5.18 -0.72 8.72
CA GLY A 106 -4.62 -0.13 7.52
C GLY A 106 -5.50 -0.10 6.28
N ARG A 107 -4.88 0.30 5.17
CA ARG A 107 -5.53 0.37 3.86
C ARG A 107 -4.59 0.00 2.72
N ILE A 108 -5.17 -0.40 1.61
CA ILE A 108 -4.49 -0.67 0.34
C ILE A 108 -4.89 0.39 -0.66
N GLU A 109 -3.90 1.07 -1.22
CA GLU A 109 -4.05 2.20 -2.13
C GLU A 109 -3.43 1.86 -3.49
N GLU A 110 -3.94 2.48 -4.55
CA GLU A 110 -3.33 2.45 -5.87
C GLU A 110 -1.97 3.15 -5.86
N PHE A 111 -0.99 2.55 -6.54
CA PHE A 111 0.31 3.17 -6.73
C PHE A 111 0.25 4.22 -7.84
N ILE A 112 0.32 5.51 -7.49
CA ILE A 112 0.49 6.60 -8.47
C ILE A 112 1.97 6.89 -8.69
N ARG A 113 2.43 6.82 -9.93
CA ARG A 113 3.78 7.27 -10.33
C ARG A 113 3.78 8.78 -10.56
N ALA A 114 3.93 9.57 -9.50
CA ALA A 114 4.13 11.01 -9.63
C ALA A 114 5.55 11.31 -10.17
N ARG A 115 5.67 12.27 -11.10
CA ARG A 115 6.96 12.86 -11.51
C ARG A 115 7.34 13.90 -10.45
N GLY A 116 8.38 13.61 -9.68
CA GLY A 116 8.79 14.38 -8.51
C GLY A 116 8.37 13.65 -7.25
N ASP A 117 9.33 13.35 -6.38
CA ASP A 117 9.17 12.59 -5.15
C ASP A 117 8.09 13.18 -4.24
N VAL A 118 6.87 12.67 -4.35
CA VAL A 118 5.79 12.89 -3.39
C VAL A 118 5.07 11.56 -3.19
N VAL A 119 5.81 10.58 -2.66
CA VAL A 119 5.28 9.29 -2.24
C VAL A 119 4.52 9.51 -0.93
N GLY A 120 3.31 10.05 -1.04
CA GLY A 120 2.48 10.45 0.09
C GLY A 120 2.06 11.91 -0.04
N ILE A 121 1.05 12.17 -0.86
CA ILE A 121 0.32 13.43 -0.70
C ILE A 121 -0.46 13.32 0.61
N LEU A 122 0.10 14.05 1.57
CA LEU A 122 -0.35 14.39 2.91
C LEU A 122 -0.37 13.28 3.97
N VAL A 123 0.67 13.36 4.82
CA VAL A 123 0.46 13.45 6.27
C VAL A 123 -0.76 14.33 6.57
N SER A 124 -1.80 13.73 7.13
CA SER A 124 -2.79 14.40 7.97
C SER A 124 -2.81 13.66 9.29
#